data_AF-A0A5N9DX01-F1
#
_entry.id   AF-A0A5N9DX01-F1
#
_cell.length_a   1.000
_cell.length_b   1.000
_cell.length_c   1.000
_cell.angle_alpha   90.00
_cell.angle_beta   90.00
_cell.angle_gamma   90.00
#
_symmetry.space_group_name_H-M   'P 1'
#
loop_
_entity.id
_entity.type
_entity.pdbx_description
1 polymer ?
#
loop_
_entity_poly.entity_id
_entity_poly.type
_entity_poly.pdbx_seq_one_letter_code
_entity_poly.pdbx_strand_id
1 'polypeptide(L)'
;FAEPLLDVRLPGGHRVFYGNVDVDDVSEIVSAHVSGGESVTAKALGYLPQEGSDAPVPDGIPDLNQHPMRIWEDRIVLRNHGNIDPMDIYQYVANGGYQALHKSLNELNREQTLDEVKASGLRGRGGAAFPTATKWSFLAGNPAPEKYVLCNCEEGDPGAFNDKNILESDPGSLVEGVIIAGYATGASKGYIFIRHGHNGPIDRCRAAVEQARELGFLGENIMGSDFSYEIEIALTGDSYVAGEESALMEAIEGKRAMPRFRPPFPAQVGLFGKPTNINNVKTLAYVPEIVSKGGEWFAGIGHDTSTGTVILCLSGNLKYTGMVEVPLGMNLKDVIYETAGGMRDGKNLKFLQTGGPLGGVLGADNIDILLDFEVLRAAGAIVGSGGLIAADDSVCIVDMTRSLIAFCQYESCGKCFPCRMGMSHLLEVLERICQLEGTSEDLTLMRSIGENMQAGSLCGHGQLGFNPVSSAMRYFGPEFDTHIIDRICPTGTCLTPRYSPALARR
;
A
#
# COMPACT_ATOMS: atom_id res chain seq x y z
N PHE A 1 8.90 -6.06 12.73
CA PHE A 1 9.80 -7.09 13.32
C PHE A 1 10.17 -6.81 14.78
N ALA A 2 10.12 -5.56 15.25
CA ALA A 2 10.53 -5.20 16.62
C ALA A 2 9.42 -4.54 17.45
N GLU A 3 8.16 -4.60 17.00
CA GLU A 3 7.02 -4.07 17.74
C GLU A 3 6.63 -5.00 18.90
N PRO A 4 6.23 -4.49 20.09
CA PRO A 4 6.11 -3.08 20.46
C PRO A 4 7.46 -2.36 20.60
N LEU A 5 7.59 -1.20 19.95
CA LEU A 5 8.75 -0.32 20.05
C LEU A 5 8.55 0.73 21.15
N LEU A 6 9.50 0.86 22.06
CA LEU A 6 9.55 1.96 23.02
C LEU A 6 10.80 2.78 22.75
N ASP A 7 10.65 4.11 22.68
CA ASP A 7 11.80 4.99 22.55
C ASP A 7 11.89 5.99 23.70
N VAL A 8 13.12 6.39 24.01
CA VAL A 8 13.42 7.39 25.04
C VAL A 8 14.41 8.39 24.44
N ARG A 9 14.05 9.68 24.52
CA ARG A 9 14.93 10.79 24.15
C ARG A 9 15.09 11.72 25.35
N LEU A 10 16.26 11.72 25.96
CA LEU A 10 16.60 12.66 27.02
C LEU A 10 16.91 14.05 26.44
N PRO A 11 16.75 15.14 27.22
CA PRO A 11 17.09 16.50 26.76
C PRO A 11 18.52 16.59 26.23
N GLY A 12 18.67 17.07 24.99
CA GLY A 12 19.97 17.18 24.33
C GLY A 12 20.62 15.84 23.95
N GLY A 13 20.01 14.70 24.29
CA GLY A 13 20.53 13.36 24.01
C GLY A 13 20.05 12.75 22.71
N HIS A 14 20.63 11.60 22.38
CA HIS A 14 20.20 10.73 21.29
C HIS A 14 18.89 10.01 21.65
N ARG A 15 18.11 9.61 20.64
CA ARG A 15 16.86 8.87 20.84
C ARG A 15 17.14 7.37 20.79
N VAL A 16 16.97 6.66 21.90
CA VAL A 16 17.26 5.23 22.01
C VAL A 16 15.98 4.42 21.88
N PHE A 17 16.02 3.36 21.08
CA PHE A 17 14.90 2.47 20.80
C PHE A 17 15.11 1.11 21.46
N TYR A 18 14.07 0.63 22.11
CA TYR A 18 13.93 -0.69 22.71
C TYR A 18 12.87 -1.44 21.91
N GLY A 19 13.21 -2.63 21.42
CA GLY A 19 12.34 -3.42 20.56
C GLY A 19 11.79 -4.66 21.27
N ASN A 20 10.61 -5.11 20.85
CA ASN A 20 9.88 -6.24 21.41
C ASN A 20 9.63 -6.08 22.92
N VAL A 21 9.32 -4.86 23.36
CA VAL A 21 9.17 -4.54 24.78
C VAL A 21 7.88 -5.13 25.33
N ASP A 22 8.01 -5.91 26.38
CA ASP A 22 6.96 -6.50 27.20
C ASP A 22 6.74 -5.71 28.50
N VAL A 23 5.64 -5.99 29.19
CA VAL A 23 5.20 -5.21 30.37
C VAL A 23 6.24 -5.23 31.49
N ASP A 24 6.95 -6.35 31.65
CA ASP A 24 7.96 -6.54 32.70
C ASP A 24 9.23 -5.72 32.43
N ASP A 25 9.51 -5.38 31.16
CA ASP A 25 10.67 -4.60 30.75
C ASP A 25 10.53 -3.11 31.07
N VAL A 26 9.29 -2.61 31.17
CA VAL A 26 8.99 -1.18 31.34
C VAL A 26 9.59 -0.61 32.61
N SER A 27 9.48 -1.33 33.74
CA SER A 27 10.00 -0.85 35.02
C SER A 27 11.51 -0.68 34.99
N GLU A 28 12.22 -1.57 34.32
CA GLU A 28 13.67 -1.50 34.17
C GLU A 28 14.06 -0.31 33.29
N ILE A 29 13.44 -0.18 32.11
CA ILE A 29 13.75 0.92 31.16
C ILE A 29 13.48 2.29 31.80
N VAL A 30 12.38 2.44 32.53
CA VAL A 30 12.03 3.71 33.19
C VAL A 30 12.99 4.03 34.35
N SER A 31 13.34 3.03 35.18
CA SER A 31 14.23 3.25 36.30
C SER A 31 15.67 3.53 35.87
N ALA A 32 16.20 2.77 34.91
CA ALA A 32 17.57 2.92 34.42
C ALA A 32 17.72 4.11 33.46
N HIS A 33 16.90 4.19 32.41
CA HIS A 33 17.13 5.15 31.34
C HIS A 33 16.44 6.48 31.57
N VAL A 34 15.15 6.47 31.91
CA VAL A 34 14.39 7.72 32.10
C VAL A 34 14.80 8.41 33.40
N SER A 35 14.92 7.67 34.50
CA SER A 35 15.25 8.22 35.82
C SER A 35 16.75 8.25 36.10
N GLY A 36 17.48 7.19 35.72
CA GLY A 36 18.92 7.05 35.94
C GLY A 36 19.81 7.65 34.86
N GLY A 37 19.27 7.93 33.66
CA GLY A 37 20.04 8.45 32.53
C GLY A 37 20.88 7.40 31.77
N GLU A 38 20.79 6.13 32.16
CA GLU A 38 21.58 5.04 31.58
C GLU A 38 20.71 4.11 30.74
N SER A 39 21.06 3.93 29.46
CA SER A 39 20.33 3.03 28.56
C SER A 39 20.51 1.56 28.94
N VAL A 40 19.45 0.76 28.78
CA VAL A 40 19.50 -0.70 29.03
C VAL A 40 20.04 -1.40 27.78
N THR A 41 21.36 -1.42 27.60
CA THR A 41 22.04 -1.89 26.37
C THR A 41 21.57 -3.28 25.91
N ALA A 42 21.33 -4.22 26.84
CA ALA A 42 20.91 -5.58 26.51
C ALA A 42 19.56 -5.68 25.80
N LYS A 43 18.70 -4.64 25.91
CA LYS A 43 17.36 -4.58 25.33
C LYS A 43 17.24 -3.53 24.21
N ALA A 44 18.27 -2.71 24.04
CA ALA A 44 18.25 -1.65 23.04
C ALA A 44 18.38 -2.25 21.65
N LEU A 45 17.42 -1.92 20.78
CA LEU A 45 17.48 -2.23 19.35
C LEU A 45 18.52 -1.37 18.64
N GLY A 46 18.65 -0.11 19.04
CA GLY A 46 19.56 0.86 18.45
C GLY A 46 19.26 2.28 18.91
N TYR A 47 20.10 3.23 18.51
CA TYR A 47 19.87 4.66 18.76
C TYR A 47 19.79 5.45 17.46
N LEU A 48 19.12 6.60 17.52
CA LEU A 48 19.12 7.62 16.48
C LEU A 48 19.95 8.80 16.94
N PRO A 49 21.02 9.18 16.18
CA PRO A 49 21.76 10.38 16.48
C PRO A 49 20.84 11.58 16.33
N GLN A 50 21.01 12.53 17.25
CA GLN A 50 20.33 13.80 17.21
C GLN A 50 21.29 14.81 16.60
N GLU A 51 20.88 15.46 15.52
CA GLU A 51 21.69 16.49 14.88
C GLU A 51 21.98 17.63 15.87
N GLY A 52 23.26 18.04 15.96
CA GLY A 52 23.73 19.07 16.88
C GLY A 52 23.79 18.68 18.35
N SER A 53 23.67 17.39 18.69
CA SER A 53 23.83 16.89 20.05
C SER A 53 25.30 16.69 20.42
N ASP A 54 25.70 17.23 21.58
CA ASP A 54 27.01 16.99 22.22
C ASP A 54 26.98 15.79 23.18
N ALA A 55 25.86 15.06 23.26
CA ALA A 55 25.74 13.91 24.14
C ALA A 55 26.68 12.78 23.68
N PRO A 56 27.23 11.99 24.61
CA PRO A 56 28.02 10.83 24.23
C PRO A 56 27.15 9.81 23.50
N VAL A 57 27.71 9.20 22.45
CA VAL A 57 27.08 8.06 21.78
C VAL A 57 26.87 6.93 22.80
N PRO A 58 25.68 6.29 22.85
CA PRO A 58 25.43 5.25 23.83
C PRO A 58 26.33 4.04 23.57
N ASP A 59 27.07 3.61 24.59
CA ASP A 59 28.03 2.51 24.45
C ASP A 59 27.31 1.16 24.28
N GLY A 60 27.81 0.33 23.35
CA GLY A 60 27.25 -0.98 23.03
C GLY A 60 25.89 -0.99 22.32
N ILE A 61 25.33 0.17 21.95
CA ILE A 61 24.05 0.27 21.23
C ILE A 61 24.32 0.63 19.77
N PRO A 62 23.82 -0.12 18.78
CA PRO A 62 24.10 0.14 17.37
C PRO A 62 23.38 1.40 16.86
N ASP A 63 24.00 2.09 15.89
CA ASP A 63 23.37 3.19 15.16
C ASP A 63 22.27 2.65 14.24
N LEU A 64 21.02 3.05 14.51
CA LEU A 64 19.86 2.60 13.77
C LEU A 64 19.79 3.24 12.36
N ASN A 65 20.59 4.26 12.02
CA ASN A 65 20.78 4.68 10.63
C ASN A 65 21.49 3.61 9.78
N GLN A 66 22.32 2.76 10.41
CA GLN A 66 23.04 1.68 9.74
C GLN A 66 22.24 0.37 9.67
N HIS A 67 21.04 0.35 10.27
CA HIS A 67 20.21 -0.84 10.25
C HIS A 67 19.73 -1.12 8.80
N PRO A 68 19.75 -2.39 8.35
CA PRO A 68 19.29 -2.82 7.01
C PRO A 68 17.98 -2.19 6.55
N MET A 69 16.95 -2.20 7.40
CA MET A 69 15.65 -1.62 7.04
C MET A 69 15.62 -0.08 6.97
N ARG A 70 16.71 0.62 7.28
CA ARG A 70 16.73 2.09 7.39
C ARG A 70 17.78 2.74 6.51
N ILE A 71 18.94 2.10 6.33
CA ILE A 71 20.03 2.63 5.47
C ILE A 71 19.61 2.79 4.00
N TRP A 72 18.65 1.99 3.55
CA TRP A 72 18.11 2.02 2.18
C TRP A 72 16.85 2.88 2.04
N GLU A 73 16.32 3.45 3.12
CA GLU A 73 15.09 4.22 3.05
C GLU A 73 15.31 5.64 2.53
N ASP A 74 14.39 6.07 1.67
CA ASP A 74 14.17 7.46 1.31
C ASP A 74 12.74 7.84 1.71
N ARG A 75 12.60 8.39 2.92
CA ARG A 75 11.29 8.60 3.56
C ARG A 75 10.68 9.93 3.14
N ILE A 76 9.83 9.91 2.11
CA ILE A 76 9.05 11.07 1.68
C ILE A 76 7.67 11.03 2.34
N VAL A 77 6.90 9.97 2.12
CA VAL A 77 5.59 9.81 2.76
C VAL A 77 5.74 9.38 4.21
N LEU A 78 6.73 8.52 4.51
CA LEU A 78 6.96 8.03 5.85
C LEU A 78 7.73 9.03 6.74
N ARG A 79 8.04 10.25 6.29
CA ARG A 79 8.92 11.21 7.00
C ARG A 79 8.53 11.49 8.46
N ASN A 80 7.23 11.54 8.75
CA ASN A 80 6.69 11.82 10.07
C ASN A 80 6.43 10.58 10.94
N HIS A 81 6.50 9.37 10.36
CA HIS A 81 6.10 8.15 11.08
C HIS A 81 6.98 7.90 12.31
N GLY A 82 6.35 7.85 13.48
CA GLY A 82 7.01 7.68 14.79
C GLY A 82 7.71 8.94 15.31
N ASN A 83 7.59 10.08 14.63
CA ASN A 83 8.21 11.36 15.03
C ASN A 83 7.19 12.41 15.49
N ILE A 84 5.91 12.22 15.18
CA ILE A 84 4.80 13.08 15.61
C ILE A 84 3.73 12.26 16.32
N ASP A 85 2.94 12.92 17.15
CA ASP A 85 1.63 12.40 17.55
C ASP A 85 0.63 12.59 16.39
N PRO A 86 0.08 11.51 15.80
CA PRO A 86 -0.87 11.59 14.69
C PRO A 86 -2.19 12.29 15.05
N MET A 87 -2.47 12.51 16.34
CA MET A 87 -3.65 13.21 16.83
C MET A 87 -3.39 14.70 17.11
N ASP A 88 -2.16 15.19 16.96
CA ASP A 88 -1.79 16.58 17.25
C ASP A 88 -1.37 17.31 15.96
N ILE A 89 -2.28 18.12 15.41
CA ILE A 89 -2.03 18.90 14.19
C ILE A 89 -0.86 19.87 14.33
N TYR A 90 -0.55 20.35 15.55
CA TYR A 90 0.54 21.31 15.74
C TYR A 90 1.91 20.68 15.47
N GLN A 91 2.06 19.38 15.75
CA GLN A 91 3.30 18.66 15.41
C GLN A 91 3.43 18.46 13.91
N TYR A 92 2.33 18.20 13.19
CA TYR A 92 2.34 18.17 11.73
C TYR A 92 2.77 19.53 11.14
N VAL A 93 2.18 20.63 11.64
CA VAL A 93 2.54 22.01 11.24
C VAL A 93 4.01 22.33 11.56
N ALA A 94 4.48 21.96 12.75
CA ALA A 94 5.87 22.19 13.17
C ALA A 94 6.88 21.48 12.26
N ASN A 95 6.49 20.34 11.66
CA ASN A 95 7.27 19.60 10.68
C ASN A 95 7.02 20.03 9.22
N GLY A 96 6.47 21.23 9.00
CA GLY A 96 6.26 21.79 7.67
C GLY A 96 4.91 21.45 7.03
N GLY A 97 4.00 20.83 7.76
CA GLY A 97 2.63 20.61 7.32
C GLY A 97 1.92 21.91 6.94
N TYR A 98 1.09 21.85 5.90
CA TYR A 98 0.36 22.97 5.28
C TYR A 98 1.22 24.03 4.58
N GLN A 99 2.54 23.89 4.54
CA GLN A 99 3.39 24.79 3.75
C GLN A 99 3.13 24.62 2.24
N ALA A 100 2.87 23.41 1.78
CA ALA A 100 2.57 23.15 0.38
C ALA A 100 1.21 23.73 -0.01
N LEU A 101 0.21 23.60 0.87
CA LEU A 101 -1.08 24.27 0.69
C LEU A 101 -0.93 25.79 0.66
N HIS A 102 -0.16 26.38 1.57
CA HIS A 102 0.12 27.82 1.57
C HIS A 102 0.76 28.27 0.25
N LYS A 103 1.78 27.54 -0.22
CA LYS A 103 2.45 27.79 -1.51
C LYS A 103 1.46 27.69 -2.68
N SER A 104 0.63 26.65 -2.71
CA SER A 104 -0.41 26.48 -3.73
C SER A 104 -1.41 27.64 -3.80
N LEU A 105 -1.77 28.23 -2.66
CA LEU A 105 -2.77 29.30 -2.60
C LEU A 105 -2.20 30.70 -2.84
N ASN A 106 -0.97 30.96 -2.40
CA ASN A 106 -0.40 32.31 -2.35
C ASN A 106 0.72 32.57 -3.36
N GLU A 107 1.42 31.53 -3.80
CA GLU A 107 2.59 31.64 -4.68
C GLU A 107 2.34 31.03 -6.07
N LEU A 108 1.51 29.98 -6.12
CA LEU A 108 1.10 29.32 -7.33
C LEU A 108 -0.38 29.61 -7.63
N ASN A 109 -0.78 29.29 -8.85
CA ASN A 109 -2.19 29.13 -9.21
C ASN A 109 -2.54 27.64 -9.41
N ARG A 110 -3.81 27.34 -9.72
CA ARG A 110 -4.29 25.95 -9.93
C ARG A 110 -3.53 25.20 -11.02
N GLU A 111 -3.26 25.86 -12.15
CA GLU A 111 -2.54 25.27 -13.28
C GLU A 111 -1.08 25.02 -12.92
N GLN A 112 -0.41 25.98 -12.28
CA GLN A 112 0.97 25.82 -11.81
C GLN A 112 1.10 24.71 -10.76
N THR A 113 0.13 24.59 -9.84
CA THR A 113 0.10 23.48 -8.87
C THR A 113 -0.05 22.12 -9.58
N LEU A 114 -0.88 22.04 -10.62
CA LEU A 114 -1.00 20.84 -11.44
C LEU A 114 0.31 20.57 -12.23
N ASP A 115 0.99 21.60 -12.70
CA ASP A 115 2.26 21.48 -13.40
C ASP A 115 3.38 20.98 -12.50
N GLU A 116 3.42 21.33 -11.21
CA GLU A 116 4.34 20.71 -10.24
C GLU A 116 4.12 19.19 -10.13
N VAL A 117 2.86 18.76 -10.02
CA VAL A 117 2.51 17.33 -10.00
C VAL A 117 2.86 16.67 -11.33
N LYS A 118 2.72 17.37 -12.45
CA LYS A 118 3.11 16.88 -13.77
C LYS A 118 4.63 16.73 -13.92
N ALA A 119 5.39 17.73 -13.49
CA ALA A 119 6.85 17.74 -13.50
C ALA A 119 7.42 16.62 -12.63
N SER A 120 6.74 16.27 -11.53
CA SER A 120 7.14 15.15 -10.67
C SER A 120 7.13 13.78 -11.34
N GLY A 121 6.37 13.61 -12.43
CA GLY A 121 6.16 12.29 -13.03
C GLY A 121 5.37 11.32 -12.14
N LEU A 122 4.76 11.77 -11.04
CA LEU A 122 4.03 10.92 -10.10
C LEU A 122 3.00 10.04 -10.81
N ARG A 123 3.10 8.73 -10.54
CA ARG A 123 2.17 7.70 -11.01
C ARG A 123 1.39 7.13 -9.84
N GLY A 124 0.11 6.83 -10.08
CA GLY A 124 -0.81 6.33 -9.06
C GLY A 124 -0.27 5.09 -8.34
N ARG A 125 -0.15 5.19 -7.01
CA ARG A 125 0.42 4.17 -6.11
C ARG A 125 -0.57 3.10 -5.63
N GLY A 126 -1.76 3.06 -6.23
CA GLY A 126 -2.78 2.03 -5.97
C GLY A 126 -2.71 0.81 -6.90
N GLY A 127 -1.67 0.69 -7.74
CA GLY A 127 -1.40 -0.48 -8.58
C GLY A 127 -1.43 -0.25 -10.08
N ALA A 128 -2.36 0.56 -10.61
CA ALA A 128 -2.45 0.81 -12.06
C ALA A 128 -1.30 1.66 -12.62
N ALA A 129 -0.57 2.38 -11.76
CA ALA A 129 0.54 3.26 -12.12
C ALA A 129 0.18 4.27 -13.24
N PHE A 130 -1.06 4.75 -13.26
CA PHE A 130 -1.51 5.76 -14.22
C PHE A 130 -0.93 7.14 -13.84
N PRO A 131 -0.46 7.97 -14.80
CA PRO A 131 0.08 9.29 -14.49
C PRO A 131 -0.93 10.18 -13.77
N THR A 132 -0.58 10.63 -12.56
CA THR A 132 -1.49 11.35 -11.65
C THR A 132 -1.92 12.68 -12.25
N ALA A 133 -0.98 13.47 -12.78
CA ALA A 133 -1.27 14.76 -13.40
C ALA A 133 -2.19 14.63 -14.62
N THR A 134 -2.01 13.59 -15.46
CA THR A 134 -2.94 13.32 -16.57
C THR A 134 -4.34 13.00 -16.07
N LYS A 135 -4.46 12.21 -14.98
CA LYS A 135 -5.76 11.93 -14.36
C LYS A 135 -6.42 13.23 -13.87
N TRP A 136 -5.64 14.10 -13.23
CA TRP A 136 -6.10 15.38 -12.70
C TRP A 136 -6.50 16.35 -13.81
N SER A 137 -5.76 16.40 -14.93
CA SER A 137 -6.09 17.28 -16.05
C SER A 137 -7.45 16.98 -16.67
N PHE A 138 -7.89 15.71 -16.67
CA PHE A 138 -9.24 15.35 -17.12
C PHE A 138 -10.33 15.96 -16.24
N LEU A 139 -10.10 16.06 -14.92
CA LEU A 139 -11.04 16.69 -14.00
C LEU A 139 -10.95 18.23 -14.08
N ALA A 140 -9.72 18.76 -14.15
CA ALA A 140 -9.47 20.20 -14.24
C ALA A 140 -10.12 20.81 -15.49
N GLY A 141 -9.96 20.15 -16.65
CA GLY A 141 -10.55 20.59 -17.92
C GLY A 141 -12.07 20.40 -18.05
N ASN A 142 -12.73 19.76 -17.09
CA ASN A 142 -14.18 19.62 -17.10
C ASN A 142 -14.85 20.92 -16.62
N PRO A 143 -15.80 21.52 -17.36
CA PRO A 143 -16.42 22.79 -16.99
C PRO A 143 -17.52 22.68 -15.92
N ALA A 144 -17.82 21.48 -15.41
CA ALA A 144 -18.87 21.32 -14.41
C ALA A 144 -18.58 22.15 -13.15
N PRO A 145 -19.61 22.83 -12.58
CA PRO A 145 -19.45 23.68 -11.41
C PRO A 145 -19.16 22.89 -10.13
N GLU A 146 -19.54 21.61 -10.12
CA GLU A 146 -19.37 20.71 -8.98
C GLU A 146 -18.55 19.50 -9.43
N LYS A 147 -17.44 19.26 -8.73
CA LYS A 147 -16.50 18.18 -9.00
C LYS A 147 -16.03 17.58 -7.68
N TYR A 148 -15.65 16.30 -7.72
CA TYR A 148 -15.21 15.58 -6.53
C TYR A 148 -13.80 14.99 -6.69
N VAL A 149 -13.05 15.00 -5.60
CA VAL A 149 -11.82 14.20 -5.45
C VAL A 149 -12.08 13.13 -4.39
N LEU A 150 -11.78 11.88 -4.70
CA LEU A 150 -11.91 10.77 -3.77
C LEU A 150 -10.52 10.24 -3.43
N CYS A 151 -10.30 10.01 -2.16
CA CYS A 151 -9.19 9.22 -1.66
C CYS A 151 -9.68 7.81 -1.33
N ASN A 152 -9.03 6.80 -1.89
CA ASN A 152 -9.33 5.39 -1.68
C ASN A 152 -8.38 4.78 -0.64
N CYS A 153 -8.90 4.50 0.56
CA CYS A 153 -8.26 3.77 1.65
C CYS A 153 -9.02 2.45 1.97
N GLU A 154 -9.40 1.67 0.94
CA GLU A 154 -9.94 0.32 1.17
C GLU A 154 -8.86 -0.64 1.72
N GLU A 155 -7.67 -0.64 1.09
CA GLU A 155 -6.51 -1.48 1.42
C GLU A 155 -6.86 -2.91 1.85
N GLY A 156 -7.53 -3.64 0.97
CA GLY A 156 -7.93 -5.03 1.18
C GLY A 156 -6.92 -6.07 0.64
N ASP A 157 -5.82 -5.65 0.02
CA ASP A 157 -4.77 -6.55 -0.47
C ASP A 157 -4.05 -7.23 0.72
N PRO A 158 -4.01 -8.57 0.79
CA PRO A 158 -3.20 -9.26 1.80
C PRO A 158 -1.72 -8.86 1.68
N GLY A 159 -1.10 -8.58 2.81
CA GLY A 159 0.30 -8.13 2.87
C GLY A 159 0.51 -6.64 2.61
N ALA A 160 -0.54 -5.86 2.30
CA ALA A 160 -0.48 -4.40 2.26
C ALA A 160 -1.04 -3.79 3.55
N PHE A 161 -0.30 -2.86 4.14
CA PHE A 161 -0.68 -2.17 5.38
C PHE A 161 -0.10 -0.74 5.45
N ASN A 162 0.18 -0.14 4.29
CA ASN A 162 0.77 1.19 4.14
C ASN A 162 -0.26 2.32 4.15
N ASP A 163 -1.40 2.17 3.48
CA ASP A 163 -2.44 3.20 3.42
C ASP A 163 -3.00 3.43 4.83
N LYS A 164 -3.39 2.35 5.52
CA LYS A 164 -3.84 2.42 6.92
C LYS A 164 -2.76 3.03 7.81
N ASN A 165 -1.50 2.62 7.66
CA ASN A 165 -0.40 3.18 8.46
C ASN A 165 -0.18 4.68 8.25
N ILE A 166 -0.37 5.20 7.03
CA ILE A 166 -0.30 6.64 6.77
C ILE A 166 -1.38 7.35 7.58
N LEU A 167 -2.62 6.85 7.58
CA LEU A 167 -3.68 7.43 8.41
C LEU A 167 -3.42 7.26 9.91
N GLU A 168 -2.71 6.19 10.30
CA GLU A 168 -2.37 5.92 11.70
C GLU A 168 -1.20 6.74 12.23
N SER A 169 -0.29 7.18 11.35
CA SER A 169 0.98 7.80 11.75
C SER A 169 1.09 9.27 11.32
N ASP A 170 0.49 9.64 10.19
CA ASP A 170 0.48 11.01 9.65
C ASP A 170 -0.77 11.26 8.78
N PRO A 171 -1.97 11.33 9.39
CA PRO A 171 -3.19 11.67 8.66
C PRO A 171 -3.16 13.09 8.07
N GLY A 172 -2.34 13.99 8.62
CA GLY A 172 -2.18 15.37 8.14
C GLY A 172 -1.67 15.44 6.70
N SER A 173 -0.65 14.65 6.37
CA SER A 173 -0.11 14.53 5.00
C SER A 173 -1.19 14.16 3.98
N LEU A 174 -2.09 13.24 4.33
CA LEU A 174 -3.20 12.87 3.45
C LEU A 174 -4.20 14.02 3.30
N VAL A 175 -4.65 14.61 4.41
CA VAL A 175 -5.66 15.68 4.40
C VAL A 175 -5.17 16.87 3.56
N GLU A 176 -3.93 17.30 3.76
CA GLU A 176 -3.31 18.36 2.96
C GLU A 176 -3.26 17.97 1.46
N GLY A 177 -2.82 16.76 1.14
CA GLY A 177 -2.76 16.26 -0.23
C GLY A 177 -4.13 16.23 -0.93
N VAL A 178 -5.21 15.89 -0.21
CA VAL A 178 -6.59 15.93 -0.72
C VAL A 178 -7.02 17.37 -1.02
N ILE A 179 -6.70 18.32 -0.13
CA ILE A 179 -7.03 19.74 -0.33
C ILE A 179 -6.30 20.30 -1.56
N ILE A 180 -5.00 20.02 -1.69
CA ILE A 180 -4.19 20.47 -2.84
C ILE A 180 -4.72 19.86 -4.15
N ALA A 181 -5.10 18.58 -4.15
CA ALA A 181 -5.74 17.95 -5.31
C ALA A 181 -7.07 18.62 -5.66
N GLY A 182 -7.86 18.99 -4.65
CA GLY A 182 -9.08 19.77 -4.80
C GLY A 182 -8.82 21.12 -5.48
N TYR A 183 -7.84 21.87 -4.99
CA TYR A 183 -7.43 23.15 -5.54
C TYR A 183 -6.98 23.04 -6.99
N ALA A 184 -6.02 22.16 -7.29
CA ALA A 184 -5.44 21.99 -8.62
C ALA A 184 -6.48 21.55 -9.68
N THR A 185 -7.52 20.80 -9.28
CA THR A 185 -8.57 20.32 -10.19
C THR A 185 -9.81 21.21 -10.23
N GLY A 186 -9.89 22.21 -9.36
CA GLY A 186 -11.08 23.05 -9.18
C GLY A 186 -12.28 22.28 -8.63
N ALA A 187 -12.04 21.25 -7.82
CA ALA A 187 -13.09 20.56 -7.08
C ALA A 187 -13.42 21.33 -5.81
N SER A 188 -14.68 21.21 -5.36
CA SER A 188 -15.19 21.89 -4.15
C SER A 188 -15.37 20.96 -2.96
N LYS A 189 -15.34 19.63 -3.20
CA LYS A 189 -15.53 18.64 -2.15
C LYS A 189 -14.71 17.37 -2.38
N GLY A 190 -14.21 16.82 -1.29
CA GLY A 190 -13.45 15.60 -1.22
C GLY A 190 -14.14 14.52 -0.38
N TYR A 191 -13.94 13.26 -0.74
CA TYR A 191 -14.34 12.13 0.11
C TYR A 191 -13.12 11.26 0.41
N ILE A 192 -12.84 11.03 1.69
CA ILE A 192 -11.85 10.03 2.11
C ILE A 192 -12.62 8.76 2.45
N PHE A 193 -12.51 7.77 1.58
CA PHE A 193 -13.10 6.46 1.77
C PHE A 193 -12.22 5.62 2.68
N ILE A 194 -12.77 5.10 3.77
CA ILE A 194 -12.07 4.20 4.69
C ILE A 194 -12.93 2.97 4.94
N ARG A 195 -12.34 1.77 4.84
CA ARG A 195 -13.02 0.51 5.16
C ARG A 195 -13.49 0.50 6.62
N HIS A 196 -14.74 0.12 6.86
CA HIS A 196 -15.30 0.03 8.21
C HIS A 196 -14.55 -1.02 9.06
N GLY A 197 -14.55 -0.84 10.38
CA GLY A 197 -13.86 -1.73 11.33
C GLY A 197 -12.41 -1.35 11.62
N HIS A 198 -11.81 -0.42 10.85
CA HIS A 198 -10.48 0.11 11.10
C HIS A 198 -10.51 1.38 11.97
N ASN A 199 -10.84 1.22 13.27
CA ASN A 199 -11.04 2.37 14.16
C ASN A 199 -9.81 3.30 14.25
N GLY A 200 -8.58 2.74 14.31
CA GLY A 200 -7.34 3.52 14.36
C GLY A 200 -7.20 4.54 13.22
N PRO A 201 -7.20 4.10 11.94
CA PRO A 201 -7.20 5.00 10.79
C PRO A 201 -8.40 5.96 10.75
N ILE A 202 -9.61 5.47 11.09
CA ILE A 202 -10.85 6.26 11.04
C ILE A 202 -10.80 7.42 12.03
N ASP A 203 -10.46 7.14 13.28
CA ASP A 203 -10.51 8.11 14.37
C ASP A 203 -9.43 9.20 14.19
N ARG A 204 -8.22 8.79 13.79
CA ARG A 204 -7.11 9.72 13.48
C ARG A 204 -7.39 10.59 12.26
N CYS A 205 -7.92 10.01 11.18
CA CYS A 205 -8.30 10.80 10.01
C CYS A 205 -9.44 11.78 10.32
N ARG A 206 -10.42 11.39 11.14
CA ARG A 206 -11.49 12.29 11.62
C ARG A 206 -10.92 13.44 12.43
N ALA A 207 -10.03 13.14 13.37
CA ALA A 207 -9.38 14.15 14.19
C ALA A 207 -8.56 15.15 13.34
N ALA A 208 -7.81 14.66 12.35
CA ALA A 208 -7.05 15.52 11.44
C ALA A 208 -7.94 16.43 10.58
N VAL A 209 -9.05 15.90 10.03
CA VAL A 209 -10.02 16.70 9.26
C VAL A 209 -10.67 17.78 10.13
N GLU A 210 -11.04 17.45 11.36
CA GLU A 210 -11.67 18.42 12.26
C GLU A 210 -10.69 19.49 12.73
N GLN A 211 -9.47 19.10 13.14
CA GLN A 211 -8.43 20.06 13.52
C GLN A 211 -8.04 20.98 12.35
N ALA A 212 -7.98 20.45 11.11
CA ALA A 212 -7.73 21.26 9.93
C ALA A 212 -8.85 22.29 9.71
N ARG A 213 -10.10 21.93 9.98
CA ARG A 213 -11.25 22.84 9.89
C ARG A 213 -11.19 23.92 10.97
N GLU A 214 -10.92 23.53 12.22
CA GLU A 214 -10.82 24.46 13.36
C GLU A 214 -9.70 25.50 13.19
N LEU A 215 -8.58 25.11 12.58
CA LEU A 215 -7.43 26.00 12.31
C LEU A 215 -7.53 26.77 10.99
N GLY A 216 -8.60 26.60 10.20
CA GLY A 216 -8.80 27.31 8.94
C GLY A 216 -7.95 26.79 7.76
N PHE A 217 -7.44 25.56 7.85
CA PHE A 217 -6.79 24.84 6.75
C PHE A 217 -7.80 24.06 5.86
N LEU A 218 -9.04 23.90 6.32
CA LEU A 218 -10.15 23.28 5.60
C LEU A 218 -11.44 24.08 5.83
N GLY A 219 -12.38 24.04 4.89
CA GLY A 219 -13.67 24.72 4.99
C GLY A 219 -13.76 25.93 4.06
N GLU A 220 -14.39 27.01 4.54
CA GLU A 220 -14.57 28.24 3.77
C GLU A 220 -13.33 29.15 3.84
N ASN A 221 -12.96 29.75 2.70
CA ASN A 221 -11.88 30.74 2.58
C ASN A 221 -10.58 30.29 3.26
N ILE A 222 -10.09 29.10 2.86
CA ILE A 222 -8.94 28.43 3.47
C ILE A 222 -7.74 29.37 3.51
N MET A 223 -7.11 29.51 4.68
CA MET A 223 -6.00 30.46 4.94
C MET A 223 -6.30 31.91 4.52
N GLY A 224 -7.57 32.33 4.49
CA GLY A 224 -7.99 33.66 4.03
C GLY A 224 -8.00 33.85 2.51
N SER A 225 -7.84 32.77 1.74
CA SER A 225 -7.94 32.78 0.27
C SER A 225 -9.40 32.79 -0.22
N ASP A 226 -9.60 32.84 -1.54
CA ASP A 226 -10.92 32.68 -2.19
C ASP A 226 -11.31 31.21 -2.39
N PHE A 227 -10.43 30.27 -2.03
CA PHE A 227 -10.66 28.85 -2.18
C PHE A 227 -11.36 28.26 -0.95
N SER A 228 -12.43 27.52 -1.19
CA SER A 228 -13.16 26.78 -0.17
C SER A 228 -13.24 25.31 -0.56
N TYR A 229 -13.07 24.42 0.40
CA TYR A 229 -13.05 22.99 0.17
C TYR A 229 -13.55 22.23 1.39
N GLU A 230 -14.43 21.25 1.15
CA GLU A 230 -14.94 20.37 2.21
C GLU A 230 -14.42 18.94 2.04
N ILE A 231 -14.18 18.26 3.16
CA ILE A 231 -13.83 16.84 3.18
C ILE A 231 -14.83 16.10 4.06
N GLU A 232 -15.35 15.00 3.53
CA GLU A 232 -16.14 14.04 4.28
C GLU A 232 -15.45 12.68 4.32
N ILE A 233 -15.57 11.99 5.46
CA ILE A 233 -15.07 10.63 5.62
C ILE A 233 -16.22 9.66 5.36
N ALA A 234 -16.09 8.86 4.31
CA ALA A 234 -17.06 7.86 3.90
C ALA A 234 -16.62 6.47 4.37
N LEU A 235 -17.47 5.81 5.17
CA LEU A 235 -17.24 4.45 5.63
C LEU A 235 -18.11 3.48 4.83
N THR A 236 -17.53 2.36 4.40
CA THR A 236 -18.29 1.32 3.70
C THR A 236 -18.06 -0.07 4.25
N GLY A 237 -18.95 -0.97 3.87
CA GLY A 237 -18.91 -2.37 4.28
C GLY A 237 -17.67 -3.12 3.78
N ASP A 238 -17.51 -4.31 4.36
CA ASP A 238 -16.38 -5.21 4.18
C ASP A 238 -16.42 -5.86 2.78
N SER A 239 -15.66 -5.33 1.82
CA SER A 239 -15.63 -5.84 0.43
C SER A 239 -14.38 -5.36 -0.29
N TYR A 240 -13.51 -6.28 -0.71
CA TYR A 240 -12.30 -5.97 -1.48
C TYR A 240 -12.62 -5.25 -2.79
N VAL A 241 -13.71 -5.64 -3.48
CA VAL A 241 -14.11 -5.00 -4.75
C VAL A 241 -14.54 -3.54 -4.54
N ALA A 242 -14.86 -3.11 -3.32
CA ALA A 242 -15.10 -1.70 -3.05
C ALA A 242 -13.86 -0.82 -3.26
N GLY A 243 -12.66 -1.41 -3.33
CA GLY A 243 -11.43 -0.72 -3.73
C GLY A 243 -11.35 -0.40 -5.22
N GLU A 244 -12.20 -0.97 -6.07
CA GLU A 244 -12.27 -0.60 -7.50
C GLU A 244 -12.92 0.78 -7.65
N GLU A 245 -12.34 1.66 -8.46
CA GLU A 245 -12.69 3.09 -8.45
C GLU A 245 -14.17 3.41 -8.71
N SER A 246 -14.88 2.59 -9.49
CA SER A 246 -16.31 2.79 -9.77
C SER A 246 -17.23 2.07 -8.78
N ALA A 247 -16.81 0.92 -8.27
CA ALA A 247 -17.47 0.26 -7.15
C ALA A 247 -17.41 1.11 -5.87
N LEU A 248 -16.30 1.83 -5.66
CA LEU A 248 -16.12 2.79 -4.57
C LEU A 248 -17.17 3.90 -4.65
N MET A 249 -17.40 4.47 -5.84
CA MET A 249 -18.43 5.48 -6.04
C MET A 249 -19.85 4.92 -5.77
N GLU A 250 -20.15 3.71 -6.23
CA GLU A 250 -21.42 3.03 -5.92
C GLU A 250 -21.61 2.86 -4.41
N ALA A 251 -20.55 2.51 -3.69
CA ALA A 251 -20.60 2.32 -2.24
C ALA A 251 -20.86 3.63 -1.49
N ILE A 252 -20.22 4.74 -1.89
CA ILE A 252 -20.49 6.09 -1.33
C ILE A 252 -21.92 6.54 -1.66
N GLU A 253 -22.46 6.15 -2.82
CA GLU A 253 -23.85 6.41 -3.19
C GLU A 253 -24.88 5.53 -2.44
N GLY A 254 -24.43 4.70 -1.49
CA GLY A 254 -25.29 3.82 -0.70
C GLY A 254 -25.78 2.58 -1.47
N LYS A 255 -25.15 2.25 -2.59
CA LYS A 255 -25.47 1.08 -3.42
C LYS A 255 -24.50 -0.06 -3.13
N ARG A 256 -24.82 -1.26 -3.63
CA ARG A 256 -23.90 -2.39 -3.57
C ARG A 256 -22.66 -2.11 -4.43
N ALA A 257 -21.47 -2.26 -3.85
CA ALA A 257 -20.17 -2.03 -4.49
C ALA A 257 -19.94 -2.95 -5.70
N MET A 258 -20.44 -2.54 -6.86
CA MET A 258 -20.32 -3.28 -8.12
C MET A 258 -19.79 -2.34 -9.19
N PRO A 259 -18.65 -2.66 -9.85
CA PRO A 259 -18.05 -1.79 -10.86
C PRO A 259 -19.04 -1.38 -11.95
N ARG A 260 -18.96 -0.12 -12.39
CA ARG A 260 -19.74 0.43 -13.50
C ARG A 260 -19.13 0.01 -14.84
N PHE A 261 -19.97 0.00 -15.88
CA PHE A 261 -19.49 -0.15 -17.25
C PHE A 261 -18.74 1.12 -17.68
N ARG A 262 -17.70 0.94 -18.49
CA ARG A 262 -16.97 2.05 -19.13
C ARG A 262 -17.06 1.89 -20.64
N PRO A 263 -17.31 2.98 -21.39
CA PRO A 263 -17.66 4.34 -20.94
C PRO A 263 -19.05 4.46 -20.27
N PRO A 264 -19.34 5.54 -19.50
CA PRO A 264 -18.50 6.73 -19.28
C PRO A 264 -17.41 6.56 -18.21
N PHE A 265 -16.37 7.39 -18.26
CA PHE A 265 -15.29 7.40 -17.25
C PHE A 265 -15.64 8.32 -16.05
N PRO A 266 -15.06 8.09 -14.86
CA PRO A 266 -15.36 8.89 -13.66
C PRO A 266 -15.13 10.39 -13.82
N ALA A 267 -14.11 10.80 -14.59
CA ALA A 267 -13.81 12.21 -14.86
C ALA A 267 -14.89 12.93 -15.68
N GLN A 268 -15.80 12.17 -16.32
CA GLN A 268 -16.96 12.70 -17.04
C GLN A 268 -18.23 12.55 -16.20
N VAL A 269 -18.51 11.32 -15.74
CA VAL A 269 -19.71 10.97 -14.96
C VAL A 269 -19.30 9.98 -13.87
N GLY A 270 -19.01 10.51 -12.68
CA GLY A 270 -18.57 9.76 -11.52
C GLY A 270 -19.56 9.78 -10.37
N LEU A 271 -19.10 10.17 -9.19
CA LEU A 271 -19.87 10.18 -7.95
C LEU A 271 -21.06 11.15 -8.07
N PHE A 272 -22.26 10.68 -7.76
CA PHE A 272 -23.52 11.42 -7.92
C PHE A 272 -23.74 11.96 -9.34
N GLY A 273 -23.16 11.30 -10.35
CA GLY A 273 -23.20 11.74 -11.74
C GLY A 273 -22.32 12.96 -12.05
N LYS A 274 -21.45 13.39 -11.13
CA LYS A 274 -20.57 14.55 -11.30
C LYS A 274 -19.16 14.12 -11.72
N PRO A 275 -18.41 14.99 -12.42
CA PRO A 275 -17.00 14.75 -12.73
C PRO A 275 -16.20 14.46 -11.46
N THR A 276 -15.46 13.36 -11.51
CA THR A 276 -14.85 12.79 -10.32
C THR A 276 -13.47 12.24 -10.62
N ASN A 277 -12.52 12.53 -9.73
CA ASN A 277 -11.18 11.96 -9.74
C ASN A 277 -10.97 11.10 -8.49
N ILE A 278 -10.35 9.93 -8.63
CA ILE A 278 -10.09 9.00 -7.53
C ILE A 278 -8.59 8.73 -7.45
N ASN A 279 -7.98 8.87 -6.28
CA ASN A 279 -6.56 8.56 -6.03
C ASN A 279 -6.41 7.66 -4.80
N ASN A 280 -5.31 6.92 -4.74
CA ASN A 280 -4.94 6.15 -3.55
C ASN A 280 -4.31 7.06 -2.48
N VAL A 281 -4.39 6.68 -1.20
CA VAL A 281 -3.81 7.43 -0.05
C VAL A 281 -2.36 7.83 -0.30
N LYS A 282 -1.48 6.87 -0.61
CA LYS A 282 -0.06 7.15 -0.91
C LYS A 282 0.11 8.21 -1.98
N THR A 283 -0.69 8.14 -3.04
CA THR A 283 -0.57 9.09 -4.16
C THR A 283 -0.83 10.52 -3.71
N LEU A 284 -1.83 10.73 -2.86
CA LEU A 284 -2.15 12.05 -2.32
C LEU A 284 -1.15 12.48 -1.24
N ALA A 285 -0.66 11.55 -0.43
CA ALA A 285 0.33 11.83 0.61
C ALA A 285 1.71 12.28 0.06
N TYR A 286 2.05 11.95 -1.19
CA TYR A 286 3.24 12.51 -1.86
C TYR A 286 3.07 13.98 -2.28
N VAL A 287 1.84 14.45 -2.50
CA VAL A 287 1.56 15.76 -3.11
C VAL A 287 2.11 16.93 -2.29
N PRO A 288 1.98 16.97 -0.95
CA PRO A 288 2.54 18.07 -0.16
C PRO A 288 4.06 18.23 -0.37
N GLU A 289 4.82 17.13 -0.31
CA GLU A 289 6.27 17.17 -0.50
C GLU A 289 6.66 17.57 -1.93
N ILE A 290 5.94 17.05 -2.93
CA ILE A 290 6.14 17.42 -4.34
C ILE A 290 5.93 18.92 -4.54
N VAL A 291 4.83 19.48 -4.03
CA VAL A 291 4.54 20.91 -4.22
C VAL A 291 5.49 21.78 -3.40
N SER A 292 5.82 21.40 -2.17
CA SER A 292 6.73 22.14 -1.30
C SER A 292 8.14 22.25 -1.91
N LYS A 293 8.74 21.11 -2.27
CA LYS A 293 10.12 21.02 -2.77
C LYS A 293 10.26 21.19 -4.29
N GLY A 294 9.16 21.09 -5.03
CA GLY A 294 9.10 21.18 -6.48
C GLY A 294 9.04 19.81 -7.16
N GLY A 295 8.34 19.73 -8.29
CA GLY A 295 8.17 18.50 -9.08
C GLY A 295 9.49 17.95 -9.59
N GLU A 296 10.40 18.80 -10.04
CA GLU A 296 11.73 18.37 -10.51
C GLU A 296 12.54 17.64 -9.42
N TRP A 297 12.40 18.05 -8.15
CA TRP A 297 13.05 17.36 -7.04
C TRP A 297 12.57 15.91 -6.93
N PHE A 298 11.25 15.69 -7.00
CA PHE A 298 10.69 14.35 -6.94
C PHE A 298 11.03 13.51 -8.19
N ALA A 299 11.07 14.14 -9.36
CA ALA A 299 11.46 13.49 -10.61
C ALA A 299 12.96 13.10 -10.65
N GLY A 300 13.80 13.78 -9.87
CA GLY A 300 15.21 13.44 -9.69
C GLY A 300 15.43 12.17 -8.84
N ILE A 301 14.38 11.67 -8.20
CA ILE A 301 14.39 10.42 -7.43
C ILE A 301 13.76 9.32 -8.28
N GLY A 302 14.27 8.10 -8.22
CA GLY A 302 13.74 6.95 -8.96
C GLY A 302 14.62 6.54 -10.14
N HIS A 303 14.01 5.92 -11.15
CA HIS A 303 14.72 5.39 -12.31
C HIS A 303 13.90 5.55 -13.60
N ASP A 304 14.54 6.04 -14.67
CA ASP A 304 13.95 6.28 -15.99
C ASP A 304 12.58 6.99 -15.92
N THR A 305 11.49 6.28 -16.24
CA THR A 305 10.11 6.82 -16.25
C THR A 305 9.35 6.55 -14.95
N SER A 306 9.97 5.84 -14.00
CA SER A 306 9.44 5.49 -12.69
C SER A 306 10.04 6.40 -11.63
N THR A 307 9.42 7.57 -11.43
CA THR A 307 9.92 8.61 -10.51
C THR A 307 9.40 8.44 -9.08
N GLY A 308 10.21 8.94 -8.15
CA GLY A 308 9.96 8.94 -6.71
C GLY A 308 10.23 7.62 -6.02
N THR A 309 9.64 7.47 -4.84
CA THR A 309 9.77 6.30 -3.98
C THR A 309 8.53 5.41 -4.02
N VAL A 310 8.68 4.21 -3.46
CA VAL A 310 7.60 3.24 -3.23
C VAL A 310 7.68 2.72 -1.80
N ILE A 311 6.54 2.60 -1.14
CA ILE A 311 6.43 1.95 0.16
C ILE A 311 6.19 0.46 -0.07
N LEU A 312 7.10 -0.37 0.42
CA LEU A 312 7.01 -1.82 0.40
C LEU A 312 6.59 -2.34 1.76
N CYS A 313 5.56 -3.18 1.78
CA CYS A 313 5.10 -3.89 2.97
C CYS A 313 5.69 -5.30 2.95
N LEU A 314 6.80 -5.46 3.67
CA LEU A 314 7.61 -6.67 3.73
C LEU A 314 7.03 -7.65 4.75
N SER A 315 6.63 -8.83 4.28
CA SER A 315 6.01 -9.87 5.11
C SER A 315 6.37 -11.29 4.64
N GLY A 316 5.84 -12.30 5.34
CA GLY A 316 6.13 -13.71 5.07
C GLY A 316 7.37 -14.19 5.84
N ASN A 317 8.17 -15.05 5.21
CA ASN A 317 9.33 -15.72 5.81
C ASN A 317 10.62 -14.86 5.79
N LEU A 318 10.50 -13.53 5.82
CA LEU A 318 11.66 -12.62 5.89
C LEU A 318 12.20 -12.52 7.32
N LYS A 319 13.50 -12.25 7.44
CA LYS A 319 14.15 -11.99 8.74
C LYS A 319 13.61 -10.70 9.36
N TYR A 320 13.53 -9.63 8.58
CA TYR A 320 12.95 -8.36 8.99
C TYR A 320 11.68 -8.06 8.18
N THR A 321 10.55 -8.01 8.89
CA THR A 321 9.23 -7.64 8.37
C THR A 321 8.85 -6.24 8.85
N GLY A 322 8.11 -5.50 8.03
CA GLY A 322 7.72 -4.12 8.31
C GLY A 322 7.41 -3.35 7.03
N MET A 323 7.39 -2.03 7.12
CA MET A 323 7.36 -1.17 5.94
C MET A 323 8.73 -0.54 5.73
N VAL A 324 9.10 -0.38 4.46
CA VAL A 324 10.24 0.42 4.03
C VAL A 324 9.84 1.29 2.86
N GLU A 325 10.28 2.54 2.85
CA GLU A 325 10.10 3.43 1.69
C GLU A 325 11.42 3.54 0.94
N VAL A 326 11.48 2.98 -0.27
CA VAL A 326 12.71 2.90 -1.07
C VAL A 326 12.54 3.62 -2.42
N PRO A 327 13.62 4.16 -3.00
CA PRO A 327 13.55 4.75 -4.34
C PRO A 327 13.17 3.68 -5.38
N LEU A 328 12.34 4.07 -6.35
CA LEU A 328 12.13 3.24 -7.53
C LEU A 328 13.46 3.04 -8.28
N GLY A 329 13.63 1.89 -8.91
CA GLY A 329 14.90 1.48 -9.52
C GLY A 329 15.84 0.71 -8.60
N MET A 330 15.56 0.58 -7.30
CA MET A 330 16.28 -0.38 -6.45
C MET A 330 16.05 -1.82 -6.95
N ASN A 331 17.06 -2.68 -6.88
CA ASN A 331 16.90 -4.08 -7.26
C ASN A 331 16.05 -4.82 -6.23
N LEU A 332 15.08 -5.61 -6.69
CA LEU A 332 14.20 -6.39 -5.84
C LEU A 332 14.97 -7.41 -5.00
N LYS A 333 16.06 -7.99 -5.53
CA LYS A 333 16.98 -8.86 -4.78
C LYS A 333 17.60 -8.13 -3.58
N ASP A 334 18.05 -6.90 -3.78
CA ASP A 334 18.66 -6.09 -2.72
C ASP A 334 17.63 -5.74 -1.65
N VAL A 335 16.37 -5.50 -2.02
CA VAL A 335 15.29 -5.34 -1.03
C VAL A 335 15.14 -6.58 -0.15
N ILE A 336 15.23 -7.79 -0.72
CA ILE A 336 15.11 -9.03 0.08
C ILE A 336 16.33 -9.25 0.97
N TYR A 337 17.54 -9.16 0.42
CA TYR A 337 18.74 -9.58 1.15
C TYR A 337 19.39 -8.44 1.95
N GLU A 338 19.42 -7.23 1.39
CA GLU A 338 20.07 -6.07 2.00
C GLU A 338 19.12 -5.25 2.88
N THR A 339 17.84 -5.10 2.51
CA THR A 339 16.87 -4.35 3.34
C THR A 339 16.17 -5.27 4.35
N ALA A 340 15.61 -6.39 3.91
CA ALA A 340 14.87 -7.32 4.77
C ALA A 340 15.77 -8.31 5.53
N GLY A 341 17.09 -8.28 5.30
CA GLY A 341 18.06 -9.15 5.97
C GLY A 341 17.99 -10.62 5.55
N GLY A 342 17.40 -10.91 4.39
CA GLY A 342 17.21 -12.25 3.85
C GLY A 342 16.04 -13.02 4.46
N MET A 343 16.07 -14.34 4.27
CA MET A 343 15.05 -15.24 4.80
C MET A 343 15.30 -15.57 6.27
N ARG A 344 14.20 -15.81 6.99
CA ARG A 344 14.23 -16.27 8.37
C ARG A 344 14.90 -17.64 8.48
N ASP A 345 15.59 -17.88 9.59
CA ASP A 345 16.25 -19.15 9.93
C ASP A 345 17.25 -19.67 8.88
N GLY A 346 17.78 -18.78 8.03
CA GLY A 346 18.79 -19.12 7.01
C GLY A 346 18.27 -19.99 5.87
N LYS A 347 16.94 -20.06 5.68
CA LYS A 347 16.34 -20.81 4.57
C LYS A 347 16.53 -20.12 3.22
N ASN A 348 16.22 -20.83 2.15
CA ASN A 348 16.26 -20.28 0.80
C ASN A 348 14.92 -19.65 0.42
N LEU A 349 14.99 -18.53 -0.31
CA LEU A 349 13.81 -17.96 -0.95
C LEU A 349 13.31 -18.91 -2.04
N LYS A 350 12.01 -19.18 -2.07
CA LYS A 350 11.36 -19.95 -3.14
C LYS A 350 10.65 -19.03 -4.12
N PHE A 351 9.82 -18.12 -3.63
CA PHE A 351 9.12 -17.14 -4.46
C PHE A 351 8.74 -15.89 -3.67
N LEU A 352 8.47 -14.82 -4.42
CA LEU A 352 7.83 -13.60 -3.93
C LEU A 352 6.42 -13.53 -4.51
N GLN A 353 5.43 -13.24 -3.67
CA GLN A 353 4.13 -12.77 -4.13
C GLN A 353 4.13 -11.24 -4.04
N THR A 354 3.85 -10.58 -5.16
CA THR A 354 3.94 -9.12 -5.29
C THR A 354 2.62 -8.55 -5.80
N GLY A 355 2.20 -7.42 -5.24
CA GLY A 355 1.10 -6.63 -5.77
C GLY A 355 -0.28 -7.18 -5.47
N GLY A 356 -0.45 -7.74 -4.27
CA GLY A 356 -1.72 -8.24 -3.77
C GLY A 356 -2.20 -9.54 -4.42
N PRO A 357 -3.41 -10.00 -4.08
CA PRO A 357 -3.89 -11.35 -4.39
C PRO A 357 -4.17 -11.55 -5.88
N LEU A 358 -4.36 -10.46 -6.62
CA LEU A 358 -4.49 -10.41 -8.08
C LEU A 358 -3.15 -10.29 -8.81
N GLY A 359 -2.07 -10.11 -8.06
CA GLY A 359 -0.72 -10.10 -8.57
C GLY A 359 -0.27 -11.49 -9.02
N GLY A 360 1.02 -11.64 -9.27
CA GLY A 360 1.64 -12.91 -9.62
C GLY A 360 2.59 -13.38 -8.51
N VAL A 361 3.17 -14.55 -8.76
CA VAL A 361 4.38 -14.98 -8.07
C VAL A 361 5.59 -14.79 -8.97
N LEU A 362 6.72 -14.42 -8.37
CA LEU A 362 8.04 -14.42 -9.00
C LEU A 362 8.88 -15.51 -8.34
N GLY A 363 9.40 -16.45 -9.14
CA GLY A 363 10.36 -17.42 -8.64
C GLY A 363 11.67 -16.75 -8.22
N ALA A 364 12.39 -17.35 -7.27
CA ALA A 364 13.64 -16.80 -6.72
C ALA A 364 14.69 -16.45 -7.79
N ASP A 365 14.74 -17.20 -8.90
CA ASP A 365 15.66 -16.95 -10.02
C ASP A 365 15.35 -15.69 -10.83
N ASN A 366 14.18 -15.06 -10.61
CA ASN A 366 13.69 -13.90 -11.38
C ASN A 366 13.55 -12.63 -10.53
N ILE A 367 14.15 -12.60 -9.33
CA ILE A 367 14.10 -11.42 -8.44
C ILE A 367 15.22 -10.42 -8.72
N ASP A 368 16.19 -10.76 -9.57
CA ASP A 368 17.25 -9.86 -10.00
C ASP A 368 16.72 -8.92 -11.09
N ILE A 369 15.77 -8.06 -10.67
CA ILE A 369 15.05 -7.11 -11.51
C ILE A 369 14.86 -5.81 -10.75
N LEU A 370 14.82 -4.70 -11.49
CA LEU A 370 14.61 -3.38 -10.90
C LEU A 370 13.14 -3.21 -10.46
N LEU A 371 12.94 -2.52 -9.34
CA LEU A 371 11.66 -2.01 -8.89
C LEU A 371 11.20 -0.86 -9.80
N ASP A 372 10.70 -1.23 -10.97
CA ASP A 372 10.16 -0.36 -11.98
C ASP A 372 8.82 -0.94 -12.50
N PHE A 373 7.86 -0.06 -12.80
CA PHE A 373 6.51 -0.50 -13.16
C PHE A 373 6.47 -1.30 -14.47
N GLU A 374 7.27 -0.93 -15.46
CA GLU A 374 7.35 -1.58 -16.75
C GLU A 374 8.15 -2.89 -16.67
N VAL A 375 9.29 -2.88 -15.98
CA VAL A 375 10.15 -4.05 -15.76
C VAL A 375 9.40 -5.17 -15.03
N LEU A 376 8.72 -4.85 -13.92
CA LEU A 376 7.94 -5.84 -13.17
C LEU A 376 6.80 -6.41 -14.01
N ARG A 377 6.08 -5.55 -14.75
CA ARG A 377 5.01 -6.01 -15.64
C ARG A 377 5.52 -6.99 -16.69
N ALA A 378 6.70 -6.74 -17.28
CA ALA A 378 7.30 -7.64 -18.25
C ALA A 378 7.70 -9.00 -17.63
N ALA A 379 8.08 -9.01 -16.34
CA ALA A 379 8.33 -10.21 -15.56
C ALA A 379 7.04 -10.97 -15.15
N GLY A 380 5.85 -10.44 -15.45
CA GLY A 380 4.57 -11.03 -15.04
C GLY A 380 4.21 -10.74 -13.59
N ALA A 381 4.83 -9.72 -12.99
CA ALA A 381 4.56 -9.22 -11.67
C ALA A 381 4.06 -7.78 -11.72
N ILE A 382 3.59 -7.27 -10.59
CA ILE A 382 3.22 -5.85 -10.46
C ILE A 382 3.62 -5.38 -9.06
N VAL A 383 4.00 -4.11 -8.93
CA VAL A 383 4.19 -3.47 -7.62
C VAL A 383 2.87 -3.46 -6.83
N GLY A 384 1.76 -3.22 -7.54
CA GLY A 384 0.42 -3.13 -6.94
C GLY A 384 0.36 -2.03 -5.88
N SER A 385 -0.20 -2.37 -4.72
CA SER A 385 -0.28 -1.53 -3.52
C SER A 385 1.02 -1.46 -2.72
N GLY A 386 2.08 -2.19 -3.11
CA GLY A 386 3.35 -2.27 -2.39
C GLY A 386 3.49 -3.49 -1.47
N GLY A 387 2.47 -4.36 -1.41
CA GLY A 387 2.56 -5.64 -0.68
C GLY A 387 3.58 -6.60 -1.30
N LEU A 388 4.48 -7.12 -0.46
CA LEU A 388 5.50 -8.09 -0.84
C LEU A 388 5.57 -9.21 0.22
N ILE A 389 5.16 -10.41 -0.17
CA ILE A 389 5.18 -11.59 0.68
C ILE A 389 6.27 -12.54 0.18
N ALA A 390 7.30 -12.78 1.00
CA ALA A 390 8.35 -13.75 0.67
C ALA A 390 8.01 -15.12 1.25
N ALA A 391 8.17 -16.16 0.43
CA ALA A 391 7.94 -17.55 0.82
C ALA A 391 9.23 -18.36 0.69
N ASP A 392 9.52 -19.16 1.71
CA ASP A 392 10.64 -20.10 1.70
C ASP A 392 10.26 -21.46 1.07
N ASP A 393 11.21 -22.40 1.09
CA ASP A 393 11.05 -23.77 0.57
C ASP A 393 10.00 -24.63 1.30
N SER A 394 9.52 -24.21 2.47
CA SER A 394 8.47 -24.93 3.21
C SER A 394 7.05 -24.61 2.73
N VAL A 395 6.88 -23.64 1.82
CA VAL A 395 5.57 -23.24 1.31
C VAL A 395 5.21 -24.01 0.04
N CYS A 396 4.04 -24.66 0.03
CA CYS A 396 3.48 -25.27 -1.18
C CYS A 396 2.93 -24.19 -2.11
N ILE A 397 3.50 -24.05 -3.30
CA ILE A 397 3.03 -23.06 -4.28
C ILE A 397 1.63 -23.38 -4.78
N VAL A 398 1.28 -24.66 -4.96
CA VAL A 398 -0.05 -25.08 -5.42
C VAL A 398 -1.13 -24.68 -4.41
N ASP A 399 -0.88 -24.88 -3.11
CA ASP A 399 -1.80 -24.47 -2.04
C ASP A 399 -1.84 -22.95 -1.84
N MET A 400 -0.72 -22.26 -2.03
CA MET A 400 -0.68 -20.80 -2.06
C MET A 400 -1.56 -20.26 -3.19
N THR A 401 -1.39 -20.76 -4.43
CA THR A 401 -2.22 -20.39 -5.58
C THR A 401 -3.70 -20.68 -5.33
N ARG A 402 -4.03 -21.85 -4.76
CA ARG A 402 -5.41 -22.17 -4.33
C ARG A 402 -5.95 -21.13 -3.36
N SER A 403 -5.17 -20.74 -2.35
CA SER A 403 -5.58 -19.76 -1.34
C SER A 403 -5.83 -18.37 -1.94
N LEU A 404 -4.98 -17.93 -2.87
CA LEU A 404 -5.17 -16.66 -3.59
C LEU A 404 -6.44 -16.69 -4.45
N ILE A 405 -6.71 -17.80 -5.16
CA ILE A 405 -7.94 -17.95 -5.95
C ILE A 405 -9.17 -18.07 -5.05
N ALA A 406 -9.07 -18.72 -3.88
CA ALA A 406 -10.15 -18.76 -2.91
C ALA A 406 -10.52 -17.36 -2.41
N PHE A 407 -9.53 -16.51 -2.14
CA PHE A 407 -9.75 -15.10 -1.83
C PHE A 407 -10.47 -14.38 -2.99
N CYS A 408 -9.96 -14.52 -4.22
CA CYS A 408 -10.54 -13.84 -5.38
C CYS A 408 -11.97 -14.30 -5.68
N GLN A 409 -12.27 -15.59 -5.42
CA GLN A 409 -13.60 -16.15 -5.54
C GLN A 409 -14.55 -15.56 -4.50
N TYR A 410 -14.11 -15.47 -3.24
CA TYR A 410 -14.88 -14.90 -2.14
C TYR A 410 -15.22 -13.43 -2.37
N GLU A 411 -14.23 -12.67 -2.82
CA GLU A 411 -14.32 -11.22 -3.02
C GLU A 411 -15.03 -10.82 -4.33
N SER A 412 -15.41 -11.77 -5.18
CA SER A 412 -16.11 -11.45 -6.43
C SER A 412 -17.44 -10.74 -6.16
N CYS A 413 -17.62 -9.54 -6.73
CA CYS A 413 -18.92 -8.85 -6.68
C CYS A 413 -20.04 -9.61 -7.43
N GLY A 414 -19.69 -10.61 -8.24
CA GLY A 414 -20.64 -11.51 -8.89
C GLY A 414 -21.35 -10.95 -10.13
N LYS A 415 -20.95 -9.76 -10.61
CA LYS A 415 -21.60 -9.05 -11.74
C LYS A 415 -21.31 -9.67 -13.10
N CYS A 416 -20.05 -9.99 -13.41
CA CYS A 416 -19.67 -10.58 -14.70
C CYS A 416 -19.54 -12.11 -14.58
N PHE A 417 -20.14 -12.82 -15.53
CA PHE A 417 -20.12 -14.28 -15.58
C PHE A 417 -18.70 -14.86 -15.64
N PRO A 418 -17.78 -14.34 -16.48
CA PRO A 418 -16.41 -14.85 -16.55
C PRO A 418 -15.70 -14.82 -15.20
N CYS A 419 -15.75 -13.71 -14.47
CA CYS A 419 -15.15 -13.62 -13.14
C CYS A 419 -15.83 -14.54 -12.12
N ARG A 420 -17.16 -14.46 -11.99
CA ARG A 420 -17.90 -15.20 -10.94
C ARG A 420 -17.75 -16.71 -11.07
N MET A 421 -17.98 -17.24 -12.27
CA MET A 421 -17.90 -18.68 -12.52
C MET A 421 -16.47 -19.13 -12.77
N GLY A 422 -15.66 -18.33 -13.46
CA GLY A 422 -14.26 -18.67 -13.74
C GLY A 422 -13.45 -18.83 -12.46
N MET A 423 -13.57 -17.94 -11.48
CA MET A 423 -12.91 -18.09 -10.18
C MET A 423 -13.35 -19.35 -9.44
N SER A 424 -14.64 -19.67 -9.49
CA SER A 424 -15.18 -20.87 -8.83
C SER A 424 -14.62 -22.15 -9.48
N HIS A 425 -14.59 -22.21 -10.82
CA HIS A 425 -14.02 -23.35 -11.53
C HIS A 425 -12.50 -23.46 -11.35
N LEU A 426 -11.76 -22.34 -11.36
CA LEU A 426 -10.32 -22.36 -11.05
C LEU A 426 -10.07 -22.90 -9.63
N LEU A 427 -10.86 -22.47 -8.66
CA LEU A 427 -10.76 -22.97 -7.29
C LEU A 427 -11.04 -24.47 -7.21
N GLU A 428 -12.08 -24.97 -7.86
CA GLU A 428 -12.41 -26.41 -7.88
C GLU A 428 -11.29 -27.26 -8.47
N VAL A 429 -10.67 -26.80 -9.58
CA VAL A 429 -9.53 -27.50 -10.18
C VAL A 429 -8.32 -27.48 -9.24
N LEU A 430 -8.01 -26.33 -8.63
CA LEU A 430 -6.90 -26.21 -7.68
C LEU A 430 -7.13 -27.02 -6.41
N GLU A 431 -8.36 -27.08 -5.89
CA GLU A 431 -8.75 -27.93 -4.77
C GLU A 431 -8.53 -29.41 -5.10
N ARG A 432 -8.94 -29.86 -6.29
CA ARG A 432 -8.69 -31.22 -6.78
C ARG A 432 -7.19 -31.54 -6.88
N ILE A 433 -6.38 -30.65 -7.44
CA ILE A 433 -4.92 -30.83 -7.49
C ILE A 433 -4.33 -30.88 -6.08
N CYS A 434 -4.79 -30.00 -5.18
CA CYS A 434 -4.42 -29.96 -3.78
C CYS A 434 -4.87 -31.20 -2.98
N GLN A 435 -5.89 -31.92 -3.42
CA GLN A 435 -6.29 -33.23 -2.89
C GLN A 435 -5.52 -34.39 -3.53
N LEU A 436 -4.55 -34.08 -4.42
CA LEU A 436 -3.80 -35.06 -5.18
C LEU A 436 -4.71 -35.89 -6.10
N GLU A 437 -5.80 -35.29 -6.58
CA GLU A 437 -6.80 -35.89 -7.48
C GLU A 437 -6.80 -35.25 -8.87
N GLY A 438 -5.82 -34.38 -9.18
CA GLY A 438 -5.72 -33.68 -10.47
C GLY A 438 -5.52 -34.60 -11.68
N THR A 439 -5.80 -34.11 -12.88
CA THR A 439 -5.60 -34.84 -14.15
C THR A 439 -4.67 -34.08 -15.10
N SER A 440 -4.20 -34.76 -16.15
CA SER A 440 -3.32 -34.17 -17.18
C SER A 440 -3.95 -32.97 -17.91
N GLU A 441 -5.28 -32.90 -17.94
CA GLU A 441 -6.04 -31.86 -18.64
C GLU A 441 -6.21 -30.60 -17.79
N ASP A 442 -5.98 -30.67 -16.47
CA ASP A 442 -6.32 -29.60 -15.52
C ASP A 442 -5.56 -28.31 -15.78
N LEU A 443 -4.27 -28.41 -16.12
CA LEU A 443 -3.45 -27.23 -16.46
C LEU A 443 -3.96 -26.52 -17.73
N THR A 444 -4.41 -27.29 -18.72
CA THR A 444 -4.98 -26.74 -19.96
C THR A 444 -6.34 -26.12 -19.71
N LEU A 445 -7.16 -26.77 -18.87
CA LEU A 445 -8.46 -26.26 -18.46
C LEU A 445 -8.34 -24.92 -17.71
N MET A 446 -7.45 -24.84 -16.72
CA MET A 446 -7.19 -23.60 -15.97
C MET A 446 -6.76 -22.47 -16.90
N ARG A 447 -5.89 -22.74 -17.88
CA ARG A 447 -5.48 -21.74 -18.88
C ARG A 447 -6.65 -21.23 -19.70
N SER A 448 -7.48 -22.13 -20.23
CA SER A 448 -8.66 -21.75 -21.01
C SER A 448 -9.65 -20.91 -20.19
N ILE A 449 -9.92 -21.29 -18.94
CA ILE A 449 -10.79 -20.51 -18.04
C ILE A 449 -10.18 -19.11 -17.80
N GLY A 450 -8.89 -19.06 -17.48
CA GLY A 450 -8.15 -17.85 -17.17
C GLY A 450 -8.10 -16.83 -18.31
N GLU A 451 -7.82 -17.28 -19.53
CA GLU A 451 -7.79 -16.41 -20.72
C GLU A 451 -9.19 -15.83 -21.02
N ASN A 452 -10.25 -16.63 -20.83
CA ASN A 452 -11.62 -16.15 -20.95
C ASN A 452 -11.98 -15.13 -19.86
N MET A 453 -11.47 -15.29 -18.64
CA MET A 453 -11.63 -14.32 -17.56
C MET A 453 -10.93 -13.00 -17.89
N GLN A 454 -9.69 -13.06 -18.38
CA GLN A 454 -8.92 -11.89 -18.82
C GLN A 454 -9.65 -11.08 -19.88
N ALA A 455 -10.21 -11.75 -20.89
CA ALA A 455 -10.91 -11.10 -21.98
C ALA A 455 -12.34 -10.63 -21.63
N GLY A 456 -13.06 -11.40 -20.80
CA GLY A 456 -14.50 -11.22 -20.58
C GLY A 456 -14.89 -10.49 -19.29
N SER A 457 -13.93 -10.17 -18.41
CA SER A 457 -14.24 -9.53 -17.12
C SER A 457 -14.32 -8.01 -17.21
N LEU A 458 -15.25 -7.45 -16.44
CA LEU A 458 -15.55 -6.02 -16.46
C LEU A 458 -14.47 -5.13 -15.82
N CYS A 459 -13.78 -5.63 -14.80
CA CYS A 459 -12.85 -4.86 -13.98
C CYS A 459 -11.56 -5.63 -13.69
N GLY A 460 -10.58 -4.94 -13.11
CA GLY A 460 -9.27 -5.49 -12.77
C GLY A 460 -9.32 -6.78 -11.94
N HIS A 461 -10.30 -6.93 -11.04
CA HIS A 461 -10.47 -8.15 -10.23
C HIS A 461 -10.63 -9.42 -11.08
N GLY A 462 -11.52 -9.38 -12.07
CA GLY A 462 -11.72 -10.54 -12.95
C GLY A 462 -10.65 -10.64 -14.05
N GLN A 463 -10.13 -9.49 -14.51
CA GLN A 463 -9.11 -9.47 -15.57
C GLN A 463 -7.76 -9.99 -15.07
N LEU A 464 -7.34 -9.61 -13.86
CA LEU A 464 -6.06 -10.00 -13.28
C LEU A 464 -6.15 -11.25 -12.43
N GLY A 465 -7.37 -11.71 -12.14
CA GLY A 465 -7.61 -12.86 -11.28
C GLY A 465 -7.00 -14.19 -11.72
N PHE A 466 -6.60 -14.33 -12.98
CA PHE A 466 -5.86 -15.48 -13.49
C PHE A 466 -4.34 -15.38 -13.26
N ASN A 467 -3.80 -14.19 -12.97
CA ASN A 467 -2.36 -13.98 -12.84
C ASN A 467 -1.68 -14.86 -11.77
N PRO A 468 -2.27 -15.11 -10.58
CA PRO A 468 -1.67 -16.01 -9.60
C PRO A 468 -1.48 -17.43 -10.15
N VAL A 469 -2.42 -17.91 -10.95
CA VAL A 469 -2.37 -19.25 -11.56
C VAL A 469 -1.38 -19.26 -12.71
N SER A 470 -1.45 -18.29 -13.61
CA SER A 470 -0.59 -18.26 -14.80
C SER A 470 0.89 -18.11 -14.43
N SER A 471 1.21 -17.27 -13.44
CA SER A 471 2.58 -17.11 -12.93
C SER A 471 3.06 -18.34 -12.16
N ALA A 472 2.22 -18.95 -11.32
CA ALA A 472 2.58 -20.18 -10.61
C ALA A 472 2.86 -21.33 -11.59
N MET A 473 2.03 -21.50 -12.63
CA MET A 473 2.29 -22.49 -13.68
C MET A 473 3.56 -22.20 -14.47
N ARG A 474 3.88 -20.92 -14.72
CA ARG A 474 5.08 -20.51 -15.45
C ARG A 474 6.35 -20.84 -14.68
N TYR A 475 6.40 -20.51 -13.39
CA TYR A 475 7.63 -20.63 -12.58
C TYR A 475 7.74 -21.96 -11.84
N PHE A 476 6.60 -22.62 -11.55
CA PHE A 476 6.54 -23.82 -10.71
C PHE A 476 5.75 -24.96 -11.35
N GLY A 477 5.66 -25.00 -12.68
CA GLY A 477 5.04 -26.11 -13.43
C GLY A 477 5.43 -27.51 -12.94
N PRO A 478 6.72 -27.80 -12.67
CA PRO A 478 7.13 -29.09 -12.13
C PRO A 478 6.46 -29.47 -10.80
N GLU A 479 6.16 -28.51 -9.92
CA GLU A 479 5.45 -28.80 -8.67
C GLU A 479 3.97 -29.14 -8.90
N PHE A 480 3.33 -28.56 -9.91
CA PHE A 480 2.00 -28.99 -10.33
C PHE A 480 2.03 -30.41 -10.88
N ASP A 481 3.04 -30.74 -11.71
CA ASP A 481 3.23 -32.08 -12.24
C ASP A 481 3.43 -33.12 -11.12
N THR A 482 4.21 -32.82 -10.09
CA THR A 482 4.37 -33.70 -8.92
C THR A 482 3.05 -33.93 -8.18
N HIS A 483 2.19 -32.91 -8.05
CA HIS A 483 0.87 -33.09 -7.42
C HIS A 483 -0.08 -33.94 -8.29
N ILE A 484 0.00 -33.81 -9.62
CA ILE A 484 -0.91 -34.46 -10.57
C ILE A 484 -0.47 -35.89 -10.91
N ILE A 485 0.82 -36.09 -11.22
CA ILE A 485 1.39 -37.34 -11.71
C ILE A 485 1.85 -38.20 -10.54
N ASP A 486 2.72 -37.65 -9.69
CA ASP A 486 3.33 -38.40 -8.60
C ASP A 486 2.41 -38.51 -7.38
N ARG A 487 1.33 -37.71 -7.34
CA ARG A 487 0.34 -37.70 -6.25
C ARG A 487 0.99 -37.41 -4.91
N ILE A 488 1.94 -36.47 -4.89
CA ILE A 488 2.69 -36.08 -3.69
C ILE A 488 2.65 -34.56 -3.54
N CYS A 489 2.50 -34.09 -2.29
CA CYS A 489 2.78 -32.71 -1.93
C CYS A 489 4.15 -32.63 -1.23
N PRO A 490 5.18 -32.04 -1.84
CA PRO A 490 6.55 -32.05 -1.30
C PRO A 490 6.67 -31.46 0.12
N THR A 491 5.83 -30.47 0.45
CA THR A 491 5.85 -29.80 1.76
C THR A 491 4.90 -30.44 2.77
N GLY A 492 4.05 -31.38 2.35
CA GLY A 492 2.99 -31.97 3.18
C GLY A 492 1.85 -31.02 3.54
N THR A 493 1.91 -29.74 3.18
CA THR A 493 0.88 -28.72 3.51
C THR A 493 -0.50 -29.16 3.02
N CYS A 494 -0.56 -29.74 1.83
CA CYS A 494 -1.81 -30.18 1.23
C CYS A 494 -2.51 -31.34 1.96
N LEU A 495 -1.82 -32.03 2.87
CA LEU A 495 -2.37 -33.14 3.65
C LEU A 495 -3.02 -32.68 4.95
N THR A 496 -2.87 -31.40 5.29
CA THR A 496 -3.49 -30.80 6.48
C THR A 496 -4.92 -30.35 6.19
N PRO A 497 -5.81 -30.26 7.21
CA PRO A 497 -7.14 -29.70 7.03
C PRO A 497 -7.06 -28.28 6.49
N ARG A 498 -7.80 -28.00 5.41
CA ARG A 498 -7.85 -26.69 4.77
C ARG A 498 -9.24 -26.09 4.90
N TYR A 499 -9.29 -24.76 5.06
CA TYR A 499 -10.52 -24.00 4.97
C TYR A 499 -10.67 -23.47 3.56
N SER A 500 -11.79 -23.79 2.91
CA SER A 500 -12.22 -23.12 1.69
C SER A 500 -13.53 -22.38 1.93
N PRO A 501 -13.84 -21.31 1.17
CA PRO A 501 -15.12 -20.63 1.28
C PRO A 501 -16.33 -21.58 1.16
N ALA A 502 -16.22 -22.64 0.37
CA ALA A 502 -17.25 -23.68 0.24
C ALA A 502 -17.43 -24.48 1.55
N LEU A 503 -16.35 -24.75 2.29
CA LEU A 503 -16.37 -25.44 3.58
C LEU A 503 -16.74 -24.51 4.75
N ALA A 504 -16.64 -23.19 4.57
CA ALA A 504 -16.92 -22.17 5.58
C ALA A 504 -18.37 -21.66 5.57
N ARG A 505 -19.13 -21.89 4.48
CA ARG A 505 -20.58 -21.64 4.43
C ARG A 505 -21.32 -22.74 5.20
N ARG A 506 -21.38 -22.62 6.52
CA ARG A 506 -22.35 -23.34 7.36
C ARG A 506 -23.58 -22.50 7.59
#